data_AF-A0A9Q9UEN9-F1
#
_entry.id   AF-A0A9Q9UEN9-F1
#
_cell.length_a   1.000
_cell.length_b   1.000
_cell.length_c   1.000
_cell.angle_alpha   90.00
_cell.angle_beta   90.00
_cell.angle_gamma   90.00
#
_symmetry.space_group_name_H-M   'P 1'
#
loop_
_entity.id
_entity.type
_entity.pdbx_description
1 polymer ?
#
loop_
_entity_poly.entity_id
_entity_poly.type
_entity_poly.pdbx_seq_one_letter_code
_entity_poly.pdbx_strand_id
1 'polypeptide(L)'
;MPRNKDFKKKTEIETEIRTTKTDLATVTKLKDSEDWVAIDEYWFKLAAGGIVTSDPAGYSNAEKAVAQQQSYEHENNEERALKCKERLQREQTKLEKRLEELEDFKNQWTGPD
;
A
#
# COMPACT_ATOMS: atom_id res chain seq x y z
N MET A 1 -4.04 17.43 17.16
CA MET A 1 -2.70 16.84 17.40
C MET A 1 -2.91 15.56 18.19
N PRO A 2 -2.37 14.39 17.77
CA PRO A 2 -2.47 13.20 18.60
C PRO A 2 -1.68 13.45 19.88
N ARG A 3 -2.28 13.15 21.04
CA ARG A 3 -1.63 13.31 22.35
C ARG A 3 -0.31 12.55 22.33
N ASN A 4 0.79 13.27 22.53
CA ASN A 4 2.06 12.63 22.85
C ASN A 4 1.83 11.73 24.06
N LYS A 5 2.14 10.45 23.90
CA LYS A 5 2.36 9.53 25.01
C LYS A 5 3.31 10.22 26.00
N ASP A 6 2.94 10.30 27.27
CA ASP A 6 3.78 10.91 28.29
C ASP A 6 4.98 9.99 28.55
N PHE A 7 6.10 10.26 27.85
CA PHE A 7 7.34 9.53 28.04
C PHE A 7 7.94 9.89 29.40
N LYS A 8 8.39 8.88 30.15
CA LYS A 8 9.01 9.05 31.47
C LYS A 8 10.53 8.94 31.42
N LYS A 9 11.05 8.26 30.40
CA LYS A 9 12.47 7.97 30.20
C LYS A 9 12.84 8.07 28.73
N LYS A 10 14.09 8.44 28.45
CA LYS A 10 14.63 8.50 27.08
C LYS A 10 14.54 7.16 26.36
N THR A 11 14.79 6.07 27.08
CA THR A 11 14.67 4.69 26.57
C THR A 11 13.27 4.34 26.03
N GLU A 12 12.21 4.93 26.57
CA GLU A 12 10.84 4.75 26.06
C GLU A 12 10.65 5.45 24.72
N ILE A 13 11.24 6.64 24.54
CA ILE A 13 11.25 7.39 23.28
C ILE A 13 12.02 6.61 22.21
N GLU A 14 13.19 6.07 22.55
CA GLU A 14 14.00 5.26 21.64
C GLU A 14 13.30 3.97 21.21
N THR A 15 12.56 3.36 22.13
CA THR A 15 11.74 2.18 21.83
C THR A 15 10.61 2.53 20.87
N GLU A 16 9.92 3.65 21.11
CA GLU A 16 8.87 4.12 20.21
C GLU A 16 9.43 4.42 18.81
N ILE A 17 10.57 5.11 18.70
CA ILE A 17 11.26 5.36 17.43
C ILE A 17 11.55 4.05 16.70
N ARG A 18 12.06 3.03 17.40
CA ARG A 18 12.35 1.71 16.80
C ARG A 18 11.08 1.04 16.28
N THR A 19 9.99 1.08 17.05
CA THR A 19 8.70 0.54 16.64
C THR A 19 8.18 1.28 15.40
N THR A 20 8.16 2.62 15.42
CA THR A 20 7.71 3.44 14.28
C THR A 20 8.55 3.16 13.02
N LYS A 21 9.88 2.96 13.14
CA LYS A 21 10.73 2.55 12.00
C LYS A 21 10.36 1.18 11.44
N THR A 22 10.00 0.24 12.33
CA THR A 22 9.57 -1.11 11.93
C THR A 22 8.21 -1.08 11.23
N ASP A 23 7.27 -0.31 11.76
CA ASP A 23 5.95 -0.11 11.16
C ASP A 23 6.07 0.56 9.79
N LEU A 24 6.92 1.60 9.70
CA LEU A 24 7.20 2.29 8.43
C LEU A 24 7.74 1.32 7.38
N ALA A 25 8.75 0.51 7.73
CA ALA A 25 9.29 -0.50 6.82
C ALA A 25 8.24 -1.54 6.38
N THR A 26 7.32 -1.90 7.28
CA THR A 26 6.23 -2.83 6.97
C THR A 26 5.23 -2.20 6.01
N VAL A 27 4.80 -0.96 6.27
CA VAL A 27 3.87 -0.21 5.42
C VAL A 27 4.47 0.02 4.04
N THR A 28 5.76 0.35 3.93
CA THR A 28 6.45 0.47 2.65
C THR A 28 6.38 -0.83 1.85
N LYS A 29 6.72 -1.97 2.46
CA LYS A 29 6.64 -3.28 1.79
C LYS A 29 5.22 -3.64 1.34
N LEU A 30 4.23 -3.37 2.19
CA LEU A 30 2.83 -3.59 1.84
C LEU A 30 2.42 -2.71 0.65
N LYS A 31 2.83 -1.44 0.63
CA LYS A 31 2.53 -0.52 -0.46
C LYS A 31 3.14 -1.01 -1.78
N ASP A 32 4.40 -1.44 -1.75
CA ASP A 32 5.08 -1.97 -2.92
C ASP A 32 4.39 -3.25 -3.41
N SER A 33 3.93 -4.11 -2.50
CA SER A 33 3.13 -5.29 -2.85
C SER A 33 1.82 -4.94 -3.55
N GLU A 34 1.08 -3.94 -3.07
CA GLU A 34 -0.16 -3.49 -3.73
C GLU A 34 0.11 -2.88 -5.11
N ASP A 35 1.29 -2.26 -5.31
CA ASP A 35 1.69 -1.76 -6.62
C ASP A 35 1.87 -2.89 -7.64
N TRP A 36 2.54 -3.98 -7.22
CA TRP A 36 2.67 -5.17 -8.06
C TRP A 36 1.33 -5.82 -8.39
N VAL A 37 0.43 -5.91 -7.40
CA VAL A 37 -0.93 -6.43 -7.65
C VAL A 37 -1.66 -5.57 -8.67
N ALA A 38 -1.63 -4.23 -8.54
CA ALA A 38 -2.27 -3.35 -9.50
C ALA A 38 -1.70 -3.52 -10.92
N ILE A 39 -0.37 -3.66 -11.04
CA ILE A 39 0.30 -3.91 -12.32
C ILE A 39 -0.13 -5.25 -12.94
N ASP A 40 -0.16 -6.32 -12.15
CA ASP A 40 -0.54 -7.65 -12.63
C ASP A 40 -2.00 -7.66 -13.11
N GLU A 41 -2.91 -7.11 -12.31
CA GLU A 41 -4.34 -7.01 -12.66
C GLU A 41 -4.56 -6.18 -13.93
N TYR A 42 -3.81 -5.09 -14.12
CA TYR A 42 -3.81 -4.32 -15.36
C TYR A 42 -3.41 -5.17 -16.57
N TRP A 43 -2.35 -5.98 -16.46
CA TRP A 43 -1.91 -6.85 -17.54
C TRP A 43 -2.91 -7.97 -17.84
N PHE A 44 -3.52 -8.57 -16.82
CA PHE A 44 -4.56 -9.58 -17.03
C PHE A 44 -5.81 -8.99 -17.70
N LYS A 45 -6.23 -7.80 -17.29
CA LYS A 45 -7.29 -7.03 -17.95
C LYS A 45 -6.97 -6.80 -19.44
N LEU A 46 -5.76 -6.36 -19.77
CA LEU A 46 -5.34 -6.17 -21.16
C LEU A 46 -5.35 -7.48 -21.96
N ALA A 47 -4.85 -8.57 -21.39
CA ALA A 47 -4.85 -9.88 -22.03
C ALA A 47 -6.27 -10.36 -22.34
N ALA A 48 -7.19 -10.21 -21.37
CA ALA A 48 -8.61 -10.53 -21.55
C ALA A 48 -9.26 -9.65 -22.64
N GLY A 49 -8.99 -8.35 -22.65
CA GLY A 49 -9.46 -7.44 -23.71
C GLY A 49 -8.94 -7.81 -25.11
N GLY A 50 -7.72 -8.34 -25.20
CA GLY A 50 -7.16 -8.88 -26.45
C GLY A 50 -7.96 -10.07 -26.99
N ILE A 51 -8.46 -10.95 -26.12
CA ILE A 51 -9.30 -12.08 -26.51
C ILE A 51 -10.68 -11.60 -26.98
N VAL A 52 -11.29 -10.65 -26.27
CA VAL A 52 -12.60 -10.08 -26.64
C VAL A 52 -12.57 -9.48 -28.05
N THR A 53 -11.50 -8.76 -28.38
CA THR A 53 -11.34 -8.02 -29.64
C THR A 53 -10.77 -8.84 -30.79
N SER A 54 -10.44 -10.11 -30.55
CA SER A 54 -9.85 -11.00 -31.56
C SER A 54 -10.82 -11.31 -32.70
N ASP A 55 -10.30 -11.85 -33.81
CA ASP A 55 -11.11 -12.46 -34.85
C ASP A 55 -11.89 -13.69 -34.28
N PRO A 56 -13.17 -13.90 -34.63
CA PRO A 56 -13.93 -15.12 -34.32
C PRO A 56 -13.25 -16.43 -34.74
N ALA A 57 -12.35 -16.43 -35.72
CA ALA A 57 -11.58 -17.60 -36.11
C ALA A 57 -10.58 -18.07 -35.02
N GLY A 58 -10.16 -17.16 -34.13
CA GLY A 58 -9.22 -17.46 -33.05
C GLY A 58 -9.89 -17.83 -31.72
N TYR A 59 -11.08 -17.27 -31.44
CA TYR A 59 -11.82 -17.51 -30.20
C TYR A 59 -13.32 -17.52 -30.45
N SER A 60 -14.01 -18.50 -29.87
CA SER A 60 -15.46 -18.63 -29.94
C SER A 60 -16.18 -17.53 -29.15
N ASN A 61 -17.46 -17.32 -29.44
CA ASN A 61 -18.29 -16.35 -28.71
C ASN A 61 -18.39 -16.65 -27.21
N ALA A 62 -18.35 -17.93 -26.83
CA ALA A 62 -18.37 -18.32 -25.42
C ALA A 62 -17.07 -17.92 -24.71
N GLU A 63 -15.91 -18.18 -25.34
CA GLU A 63 -14.61 -17.77 -24.80
C GLU A 63 -14.49 -16.26 -24.70
N LYS A 64 -15.00 -15.53 -25.71
CA LYS A 64 -15.05 -14.06 -25.67
C LYS A 64 -15.93 -13.52 -24.54
N ALA A 65 -17.07 -14.16 -24.28
CA ALA A 65 -17.94 -13.78 -23.16
C ALA A 65 -17.26 -14.01 -21.79
N VAL A 66 -16.53 -15.13 -21.64
CA VAL A 66 -15.74 -15.40 -20.43
C VAL A 66 -14.61 -14.39 -20.28
N ALA A 67 -13.86 -14.10 -21.34
CA ALA A 67 -12.80 -13.11 -21.31
C ALA A 67 -13.34 -11.70 -20.98
N GLN A 68 -14.52 -11.35 -21.48
CA GLN A 68 -15.17 -10.09 -21.12
C GLN A 68 -15.47 -10.02 -19.62
N GLN A 69 -15.95 -11.10 -19.02
CA GLN A 69 -16.18 -11.16 -17.58
C GLN A 69 -14.86 -11.03 -16.80
N GLN A 70 -13.82 -11.78 -17.19
CA GLN A 70 -12.49 -11.69 -16.58
C GLN A 70 -11.92 -10.26 -16.65
N SER A 71 -12.07 -9.58 -17.79
CA SER A 71 -11.62 -8.19 -17.94
C SER A 71 -12.25 -7.26 -16.90
N TYR A 72 -13.54 -7.44 -16.57
CA TYR A 72 -14.20 -6.64 -15.53
C TYR A 72 -13.76 -7.03 -14.12
N GLU A 73 -13.52 -8.32 -13.87
CA GLU A 73 -13.00 -8.79 -12.58
C GLU A 73 -11.61 -8.21 -12.30
N HIS A 74 -10.71 -8.26 -13.29
CA HIS A 74 -9.36 -7.68 -13.19
C HIS A 74 -9.39 -6.15 -13.03
N GLU A 75 -10.30 -5.45 -13.71
CA GLU A 75 -10.49 -4.01 -13.51
C GLU A 75 -10.91 -3.65 -12.08
N ASN A 76 -11.83 -4.41 -11.49
CA ASN A 76 -12.26 -4.20 -10.10
C ASN A 76 -11.11 -4.47 -9.11
N ASN A 77 -10.30 -5.51 -9.37
CA ASN A 77 -9.16 -5.84 -8.53
C ASN A 77 -8.05 -4.79 -8.63
N GLU A 78 -7.75 -4.31 -9.84
CA GLU A 78 -6.84 -3.19 -10.10
C GLU A 78 -7.26 -1.95 -9.29
N GLU A 79 -8.53 -1.55 -9.38
CA GLU A 79 -9.06 -0.40 -8.64
C GLU A 79 -8.94 -0.58 -7.13
N ARG A 80 -9.21 -1.80 -6.63
CA ARG A 80 -9.06 -2.14 -5.21
C ARG A 80 -7.61 -2.02 -4.75
N ALA A 81 -6.67 -2.57 -5.51
CA ALA A 81 -5.25 -2.50 -5.19
C ALA A 81 -4.76 -1.05 -5.15
N LEU A 82 -5.17 -0.22 -6.11
CA LEU A 82 -4.87 1.21 -6.13
C LEU A 82 -5.43 1.95 -4.89
N LYS A 83 -6.67 1.67 -4.49
CA LYS A 83 -7.25 2.23 -3.25
C LYS A 83 -6.49 1.79 -1.99
N CYS A 84 -6.08 0.52 -1.93
CA CYS A 84 -5.23 0.01 -0.84
C CYS A 84 -3.88 0.72 -0.80
N LYS A 85 -3.23 0.90 -1.96
CA LYS A 85 -1.98 1.65 -2.11
C LYS A 85 -2.11 3.08 -1.60
N GLU A 86 -3.17 3.80 -1.98
CA GLU A 86 -3.42 5.17 -1.50
C GLU A 86 -3.62 5.24 0.03
N ARG A 87 -4.30 4.25 0.61
CA ARG A 87 -4.46 4.15 2.07
C ARG A 87 -3.10 3.92 2.75
N LEU A 88 -2.28 3.02 2.22
CA LEU A 88 -0.93 2.74 2.74
C LEU A 88 0.00 3.94 2.58
N GLN A 89 -0.09 4.68 1.47
CA GLN A 89 0.67 5.92 1.27
C GLN A 89 0.33 6.99 2.31
N ARG A 90 -0.96 7.16 2.63
CA ARG A 90 -1.39 8.08 3.71
C ARG A 90 -0.87 7.65 5.08
N GLU A 91 -0.84 6.34 5.35
CA GLU A 91 -0.29 5.81 6.60
C GLU A 91 1.23 6.00 6.67
N GLN A 92 1.93 5.74 5.58
CA GLN A 92 3.37 5.98 5.46
C GLN A 92 3.72 7.43 5.82
N THR A 93 3.02 8.41 5.24
CA THR A 93 3.24 9.83 5.54
C THR A 93 2.97 10.19 7.00
N LYS A 94 1.98 9.57 7.65
CA LYS A 94 1.74 9.78 9.09
C LYS A 94 2.88 9.22 9.93
N LEU A 95 3.39 8.03 9.59
CA LEU A 95 4.49 7.39 10.30
C LEU A 95 5.81 8.16 10.11
N GLU A 96 6.07 8.67 8.90
CA GLU A 96 7.22 9.54 8.61
C GLU A 96 7.18 10.80 9.47
N LYS A 97 6.03 11.50 9.49
CA LYS A 97 5.85 12.67 10.35
C LYS A 97 6.00 12.34 11.83
N ARG A 98 5.43 11.21 12.27
CA ARG A 98 5.54 10.77 13.67
C ARG A 98 7.00 10.47 14.04
N LEU A 99 7.75 9.89 13.12
CA LEU A 99 9.15 9.58 13.32
C LEU A 99 9.98 10.85 13.46
N GLU A 100 9.76 11.84 12.59
CA GLU A 100 10.37 13.17 12.69
C GLU A 100 10.07 13.82 14.04
N GLU A 101 8.79 13.87 14.45
CA GLU A 101 8.37 14.41 15.75
C GLU A 101 9.05 13.71 16.94
N LEU A 102 9.23 12.39 16.88
CA LEU A 102 9.89 11.61 17.92
C LEU A 102 11.41 11.83 17.95
N GLU A 103 12.05 11.95 16.79
CA GLU A 103 13.48 12.23 16.68
C GLU A 103 13.81 13.65 17.19
N ASP A 104 12.99 14.64 16.84
CA ASP A 104 13.08 16.00 17.38
C ASP A 104 12.86 16.02 18.89
N PHE A 105 11.83 15.32 19.39
CA PHE A 105 11.55 15.22 20.82
C PHE A 105 12.69 14.57 21.58
N LYS A 106 13.30 13.50 21.02
CA LYS A 106 14.48 12.85 21.60
C LYS A 106 15.66 13.81 21.71
N ASN A 107 15.90 14.63 20.69
CA ASN A 107 17.02 15.59 20.68
C ASN A 107 16.83 16.72 21.70
N GLN A 108 15.59 17.09 22.00
CA GLN A 108 15.22 18.11 22.99
C GLN A 108 15.02 17.54 24.41
N TRP A 109 15.17 16.22 24.60
CA TRP A 109 14.89 15.56 25.87
C TRP A 109 15.88 15.97 26.97
N THR A 110 15.34 16.56 28.03
CA THR A 110 16.09 16.98 29.23
C THR A 110 15.74 16.16 30.48
N GLY A 111 14.84 15.17 30.34
CA GLY A 111 14.46 14.25 31.42
C GLY A 111 15.48 13.14 31.66
N PRO A 112 15.18 12.18 32.55
CA PRO A 112 16.06 11.05 32.83
C PRO A 112 16.20 10.12 31.61
N ASP A 113 17.32 9.41 31.55
CA ASP A 113 17.58 8.38 30.53
C ASP A 113 16.62 7.16 30.67
#